data_AF-A0ABD4ZGH4-F1
#
_entry.id   AF-A0ABD4ZGH4-F1
#
_cell.length_a   1.000
_cell.length_b   1.000
_cell.length_c   1.000
_cell.angle_alpha   90.00
_cell.angle_beta   90.00
_cell.angle_gamma   90.00
#
_symmetry.space_group_name_H-M   'P 1'
#
loop_
_entity.id
_entity.type
_entity.pdbx_description
1 polymer ?
#
loop_
_entity_poly.entity_id
_entity_poly.type
_entity_poly.pdbx_seq_one_letter_code
_entity_poly.pdbx_strand_id
1 'polypeptide(L)' 'ARRIDWQTPFTQTLDHSNPPFARWFCEGRTNLCHNAIDRWLEKQPEALAMIAVSSETEEERTFTFRQLHDEVNAVA' A
#
# COMPACT_ATOMS: atom_id res chain seq x y z
N ALA A 1 3.50 -8.66 -12.10
CA ALA A 1 3.25 -7.32 -11.49
C ALA A 1 1.90 -6.67 -11.88
N ARG A 2 0.90 -7.41 -12.39
CA ARG A 2 -0.41 -6.85 -12.79
C ARG A 2 -1.39 -6.55 -11.64
N ARG A 3 -1.03 -6.88 -10.40
CA ARG A 3 -1.86 -6.67 -9.19
C ARG A 3 -1.54 -5.37 -8.44
N ILE A 4 -0.47 -4.71 -8.87
CA ILE A 4 -0.05 -3.41 -8.37
C ILE A 4 -0.50 -2.38 -9.39
N ASP A 5 -1.11 -1.31 -8.91
CA ASP A 5 -1.44 -0.14 -9.70
C ASP A 5 -0.19 0.72 -9.81
N TRP A 6 0.25 0.89 -11.06
CA TRP A 6 1.41 1.67 -11.43
C TRP A 6 0.94 3.01 -11.97
N GLN A 7 1.46 4.09 -11.41
CA GLN A 7 1.29 5.43 -11.99
C GLN A 7 2.04 5.53 -13.32
N THR A 8 3.25 4.97 -13.33
CA THR A 8 4.04 4.75 -14.55
C THR A 8 4.43 3.28 -14.61
N PRO A 9 3.99 2.50 -15.62
CA PRO A 9 4.41 1.11 -15.78
C PRO A 9 5.93 0.99 -15.94
N PHE A 10 6.52 -0.03 -15.32
CA PHE A 10 7.94 -0.35 -15.52
C PHE A 10 8.18 -0.87 -16.95
N THR A 11 9.39 -0.63 -17.45
CA THR A 11 9.80 -1.10 -18.79
C THR A 11 10.71 -2.33 -18.72
N GLN A 12 11.41 -2.51 -17.60
CA GLN A 12 12.32 -3.64 -17.37
C GLN A 12 12.07 -4.27 -16.01
N THR A 13 11.81 -5.58 -15.99
CA THR A 13 11.49 -6.32 -14.75
C THR A 13 12.69 -6.44 -13.81
N LEU A 14 13.87 -6.79 -14.33
CA LEU A 14 15.10 -6.96 -13.55
C LEU A 14 16.27 -6.38 -14.33
N ASP A 15 17.00 -5.48 -13.69
CA ASP A 15 18.35 -5.10 -14.08
C ASP A 15 19.34 -5.73 -13.10
N HIS A 16 20.21 -6.58 -13.64
CA HIS A 16 21.28 -7.25 -12.91
C HIS A 16 22.66 -6.94 -13.52
N SER A 17 22.79 -5.84 -14.26
CA SER A 17 24.05 -5.46 -14.91
C SER A 17 25.18 -5.11 -13.93
N ASN A 18 24.87 -4.80 -12.66
CA ASN A 18 25.87 -4.45 -11.63
C ASN A 18 25.71 -5.28 -10.33
N PRO A 19 26.14 -6.56 -10.30
CA PRO A 19 26.12 -7.35 -9.08
C PRO A 19 26.95 -6.72 -7.94
N PRO A 20 26.51 -6.77 -6.66
CA PRO A 20 25.30 -7.43 -6.15
C PRO A 20 24.02 -6.57 -6.18
N PHE A 21 24.04 -5.39 -6.81
CA PHE A 21 22.96 -4.40 -6.77
C PHE A 21 21.90 -4.63 -7.84
N ALA A 22 21.04 -5.62 -7.63
CA ALA A 22 19.88 -5.87 -8.49
C ALA A 22 18.80 -4.77 -8.34
N ARG A 23 18.24 -4.31 -9.45
CA ARG A 23 17.10 -3.38 -9.47
C ARG A 23 15.89 -4.05 -10.10
N TRP A 24 14.74 -3.99 -9.42
CA TRP A 24 13.49 -4.58 -9.90
C TRP A 24 12.49 -3.50 -10.31
N PHE A 25 11.75 -3.77 -11.39
CA PHE A 25 10.71 -2.89 -11.95
C PHE A 25 11.24 -1.48 -12.30
N CYS A 26 12.32 -1.45 -13.10
CA CYS A 26 13.00 -0.21 -13.48
C CYS A 26 12.07 0.71 -14.28
N GLU A 27 12.25 2.02 -14.08
CA GLU A 27 11.40 3.10 -14.61
C GLU A 27 9.93 3.06 -14.12
N GLY A 28 9.55 2.06 -13.32
CA GLY A 28 8.24 1.96 -12.73
C GLY A 28 8.05 2.95 -11.60
N ARG A 29 6.94 3.69 -11.62
CA ARG A 29 6.53 4.57 -10.51
C ARG A 29 5.20 4.10 -9.93
N THR A 30 5.17 3.90 -8.63
CA THR A 30 3.97 3.53 -7.87
C THR A 30 4.03 4.19 -6.49
N ASN A 31 2.89 4.20 -5.79
CA ASN A 31 2.79 4.64 -4.41
C ASN A 31 2.25 3.48 -3.56
N LEU A 32 2.90 3.23 -2.41
CA LEU A 32 2.57 2.12 -1.54
C LEU A 32 1.22 2.32 -0.85
N CYS A 33 0.98 3.50 -0.27
CA CYS A 33 -0.29 3.86 0.36
C CYS A 33 -1.45 3.75 -0.64
N HIS A 34 -1.28 4.26 -1.85
CA HIS A 34 -2.29 4.15 -2.90
C HIS A 34 -2.73 2.70 -3.18
N ASN A 35 -1.76 1.78 -3.24
CA ASN A 35 -2.04 0.36 -3.47
C ASN A 35 -2.63 -0.36 -2.25
N ALA A 36 -2.26 0.09 -1.05
CA ALA A 36 -2.67 -0.51 0.21
C ALA A 36 -4.04 -0.01 0.69
N ILE A 37 -4.37 1.27 0.47
CA ILE A 37 -5.49 1.98 1.08
C ILE A 37 -6.33 2.69 0.03
N ASP A 38 -5.77 3.69 -0.67
CA ASP A 38 -6.55 4.67 -1.42
C ASP A 38 -7.41 4.04 -2.52
N ARG A 39 -6.86 3.09 -3.30
CA ARG A 39 -7.58 2.44 -4.40
C ARG A 39 -8.78 1.61 -3.94
N TRP A 40 -8.87 1.29 -2.65
CA TRP A 40 -9.98 0.52 -2.09
C TRP A 40 -11.16 1.41 -1.69
N LEU A 41 -10.96 2.72 -1.57
CA LEU A 41 -12.03 3.67 -1.26
C LEU A 41 -13.13 3.68 -2.34
N GLU A 42 -12.76 3.47 -3.61
CA GLU A 42 -13.71 3.39 -4.72
C GLU A 42 -14.45 2.04 -4.78
N LYS A 43 -13.87 0.98 -4.22
CA LYS A 43 -14.37 -0.40 -4.37
C LYS A 43 -15.16 -0.87 -3.15
N GLN A 44 -14.65 -0.60 -1.95
CA GLN A 44 -15.15 -1.14 -0.69
C GLN A 44 -14.74 -0.26 0.51
N PRO A 45 -15.17 1.01 0.56
CA PRO A 45 -14.70 1.95 1.58
C PRO A 45 -15.07 1.56 3.01
N GLU A 46 -16.18 0.83 3.18
CA GLU A 46 -16.69 0.39 4.50
C GLU A 46 -16.19 -1.00 4.90
N ALA A 47 -15.41 -1.69 4.05
CA ALA A 47 -14.81 -2.97 4.43
C ALA A 47 -13.71 -2.74 5.47
N LEU A 48 -13.58 -3.70 6.40
CA LEU A 48 -12.56 -3.65 7.44
C LEU A 48 -11.16 -3.77 6.82
N ALA A 49 -10.32 -2.77 7.09
CA ALA A 49 -8.94 -2.69 6.60
C ALA A 49 -7.93 -3.10 7.68
N MET A 50 -8.20 -2.74 8.94
CA MET A 50 -7.32 -3.02 10.07
C MET A 50 -8.12 -3.35 11.33
N ILE A 51 -7.72 -4.40 12.04
CA ILE A 51 -8.17 -4.73 13.39
C ILE A 51 -6.93 -4.65 14.27
N ALA A 52 -6.84 -3.60 15.08
CA ALA A 52 -5.74 -3.36 16.01
C ALA A 52 -6.13 -3.89 17.38
N VAL A 53 -5.41 -4.92 17.85
CA VAL A 53 -5.62 -5.54 19.16
C VAL A 53 -4.37 -5.33 20.00
N SER A 54 -4.54 -4.72 21.17
CA SER A 54 -3.47 -4.50 22.14
C SER A 54 -3.70 -5.38 23.36
N SER A 55 -2.83 -6.37 23.58
CA SER A 55 -2.87 -7.21 24.78
C SER A 55 -2.40 -6.48 26.03
N GLU A 56 -1.68 -5.38 25.89
CA GLU A 56 -1.16 -4.59 27.02
C GLU A 56 -2.22 -3.66 27.61
N THR A 57 -3.12 -3.15 26.77
CA THR A 57 -4.17 -2.20 27.16
C THR A 57 -5.57 -2.79 27.13
N GLU A 58 -5.70 -4.06 26.73
CA GLU A 58 -6.98 -4.74 26.49
C GLU A 58 -7.91 -3.96 25.53
N GLU A 59 -7.31 -3.16 24.63
CA GLU A 59 -8.06 -2.37 23.65
C GLU A 59 -8.12 -3.08 22.30
N GLU A 60 -9.29 -3.02 21.68
CA GLU A 60 -9.51 -3.40 20.29
C GLU A 60 -10.09 -2.22 19.53
N ARG A 61 -9.47 -1.86 18.40
CA ARG A 61 -9.95 -0.83 17.49
C ARG A 61 -9.98 -1.39 16.07
N THR A 62 -11.09 -1.16 15.39
CA THR A 62 -11.27 -1.59 14.02
C THR A 62 -11.45 -0.37 13.12
N PHE A 63 -10.79 -0.39 11.96
CA PHE A 63 -10.83 0.67 10.98
C PHE A 63 -11.33 0.13 9.64
N THR A 64 -12.31 0.82 9.05
CA THR A 64 -12.64 0.63 7.62
C THR A 64 -11.56 1.24 6.74
N PHE A 65 -11.55 0.92 5.44
CA PHE A 65 -10.64 1.59 4.48
C PHE A 65 -10.80 3.11 4.50
N ARG A 66 -12.03 3.62 4.63
CA ARG A 66 -12.30 5.06 4.75
C ARG A 66 -11.65 5.66 5.99
N GLN A 67 -11.89 5.06 7.15
CA GLN A 67 -11.35 5.55 8.41
C GLN A 67 -9.82 5.50 8.42
N LEU A 68 -9.24 4.39 7.93
CA LEU A 68 -7.79 4.24 7.87
C LEU A 68 -7.14 5.25 6.91
N HIS A 69 -7.79 5.57 5.80
CA HIS A 69 -7.34 6.61 4.88
C HIS A 69 -7.29 7.99 5.53
N ASP A 70 -8.34 8.35 6.27
CA ASP A 70 -8.40 9.65 6.95
C ASP A 70 -7.31 9.77 8.03
N GLU A 71 -7.08 8.71 8.82
CA GLU A 71 -5.99 8.65 9.82
C GLU A 71 -4.60 8.76 9.19
N VAL A 72 -4.35 8.06 8.08
CA VAL A 72 -3.06 8.12 7.38
C VAL A 72 -2.81 9.51 6.78
N ASN A 73 -3.82 10.14 6.21
CA ASN A 73 -3.67 11.48 5.64
C ASN A 73 -3.53 12.58 6.70
N ALA A 74 -4.02 12.35 7.92
CA ALA A 74 -3.81 13.28 9.03
C ALA A 74 -2.33 13.36 9.46
N VAL A 75 -1.51 12.35 9.14
CA VAL A 75 -0.09 12.26 9.53
C VAL A 75 0.90 12.33 8.34
N ALA A 76 0.39 12.45 7.11
CA ALA A 76 1.18 12.51 5.88
C ALA A 76 1.85 13.87 5.67
#